data_AF-A0A7J2PU93-F1
#
_entry.id   AF-A0A7J2PU93-F1
#
_cell.length_a   1.000
_cell.length_b   1.000
_cell.length_c   1.000
_cell.angle_alpha   90.00
_cell.angle_beta   90.00
_cell.angle_gamma   90.00
#
_symmetry.space_group_name_H-M   'P 1'
#
loop_
_entity.id
_entity.type
_entity.pdbx_description
1 polymer ?
#
loop_
_entity_poly.entity_id
_entity_poly.type
_entity_poly.pdbx_seq_one_letter_code
_entity_poly.pdbx_strand_id
1 'polypeptide(L)' 'MNVEKIWNQEDWVAHARNLIENLTKFPEGSKITLILRHSHRNEPAPLENVNKLRLTPQGHAIAKKFGESLPKDRS' A
#
# COMPACT_ATOMS: atom_id res chain seq x y z
N MET A 1 -3.12 -3.70 -17.40
CA MET A 1 -3.66 -3.43 -16.05
C MET A 1 -3.70 -1.93 -15.84
N ASN A 2 -4.83 -1.37 -15.40
CA ASN A 2 -4.95 0.07 -15.16
C ASN A 2 -4.71 0.35 -13.67
N VAL A 3 -3.49 0.77 -13.33
CA VAL A 3 -3.06 1.04 -11.95
C VAL A 3 -3.90 2.15 -11.32
N GLU A 4 -4.19 3.22 -12.05
CA GLU A 4 -4.99 4.34 -11.54
C GLU A 4 -6.42 3.93 -11.23
N LYS A 5 -7.03 3.10 -12.07
CA LYS A 5 -8.38 2.57 -11.81
C LYS A 5 -8.39 1.75 -10.52
N ILE A 6 -7.46 0.82 -10.37
CA ILE A 6 -7.32 -0.04 -9.18
C ILE A 6 -7.04 0.83 -7.94
N TRP A 7 -6.10 1.77 -8.08
CA TRP A 7 -5.71 2.68 -7.01
C TRP A 7 -6.87 3.52 -6.50
N ASN A 8 -7.81 3.95 -7.36
CA ASN A 8 -8.91 4.84 -6.96
C ASN A 8 -10.21 4.12 -6.61
N GLN A 9 -10.46 2.93 -7.17
CA GLN A 9 -11.78 2.27 -7.11
C GLN A 9 -11.81 1.00 -6.25
N GLU A 10 -10.66 0.35 -6.02
CA GLU A 10 -10.66 -0.91 -5.27
C GLU A 10 -10.68 -0.64 -3.76
N ASP A 11 -11.52 -1.40 -3.06
CA ASP A 11 -11.75 -1.28 -1.62
C ASP A 11 -10.50 -1.63 -0.81
N TRP A 12 -9.77 -2.67 -1.23
CA TRP A 12 -8.56 -3.11 -0.53
C TRP A 12 -7.43 -2.07 -0.57
N VAL A 13 -7.52 -1.05 -1.44
CA VAL A 13 -6.58 0.07 -1.54
C VAL A 13 -7.06 1.31 -0.75
N ALA A 14 -8.31 1.32 -0.28
CA ALA A 14 -8.90 2.48 0.40
C ALA A 14 -8.12 2.91 1.65
N HIS A 15 -7.64 1.95 2.45
CA HIS A 15 -6.82 2.25 3.63
C HIS A 15 -5.50 2.94 3.28
N ALA A 16 -4.88 2.55 2.15
CA ALA A 16 -3.63 3.15 1.69
C ALA A 16 -3.84 4.61 1.24
N ARG A 17 -4.93 4.87 0.50
CA ARG A 17 -5.34 6.24 0.10
C ARG A 17 -5.58 7.13 1.33
N ASN A 18 -6.43 6.64 2.23
CA ASN A 18 -6.80 7.37 3.45
C ASN A 18 -5.58 7.68 4.31
N LEU A 19 -4.65 6.72 4.46
CA LEU A 19 -3.41 6.95 5.20
C LEU A 19 -2.62 8.12 4.60
N ILE A 20 -2.39 8.12 3.29
CA ILE A 20 -1.64 9.18 2.60
C ILE A 20 -2.31 10.55 2.79
N GLU A 21 -3.62 10.63 2.58
CA GLU A 21 -4.39 11.87 2.74
C GLU A 21 -4.32 12.45 4.17
N ASN A 22 -4.11 11.61 5.17
CA ASN A 22 -4.10 12.02 6.58
C ASN A 22 -2.68 12.17 7.15
N LEU A 23 -1.62 11.78 6.44
CA LEU A 23 -0.23 11.92 6.90
C LEU A 23 0.16 13.37 7.19
N THR A 24 -0.40 14.32 6.44
CA THR A 24 -0.14 15.76 6.61
C THR A 24 -0.87 16.37 7.80
N LYS A 25 -1.86 15.68 8.38
CA LYS A 25 -2.64 16.18 9.52
C LYS A 25 -1.93 16.00 10.86
N PHE A 26 -0.90 15.18 10.92
CA PHE A 26 -0.08 15.03 12.12
C PHE A 26 0.78 16.29 12.33
N PRO A 27 1.02 16.71 13.58
CA PRO A 27 1.83 17.90 13.86
C PRO A 27 3.20 17.86 13.20
N GLU A 28 3.66 19.02 12.76
CA GLU A 28 5.02 19.22 12.25
C GLU A 28 6.06 18.75 13.29
N GLY A 29 7.16 18.14 12.84
CA GLY A 29 8.18 17.58 13.73
C GLY A 29 7.83 16.23 14.39
N SER A 30 6.60 15.73 14.24
CA SER A 30 6.24 14.41 14.78
C SER A 30 6.96 13.27 14.04
N LYS A 31 7.51 12.31 14.78
CA LYS A 31 7.99 11.04 14.20
C LYS A 31 6.80 10.12 13.91
N ILE A 32 6.61 9.76 12.64
CA ILE A 32 5.56 8.82 12.22
C ILE A 32 6.20 7.45 11.93
N THR A 33 5.60 6.39 12.48
CA THR A 33 5.93 5.00 12.14
C THR A 33 4.72 4.35 11.50
N LEU A 34 4.87 3.83 10.29
CA LEU A 34 3.80 3.15 9.56
C LEU A 34 4.00 1.64 9.61
N ILE A 35 3.00 0.91 10.11
CA ILE A 35 2.97 -0.55 10.08
C ILE A 35 1.94 -0.95 9.04
N LEU A 36 2.40 -1.55 7.95
CA LEU A 36 1.59 -1.86 6.78
C LEU A 36 1.56 -3.37 6.54
N ARG A 37 0.40 -3.88 6.16
CA ARG A 37 0.31 -5.23 5.60
C ARG A 37 0.83 -5.20 4.16
N HIS A 38 1.40 -6.32 3.71
CA HIS A 38 1.78 -6.50 2.31
C HIS A 38 0.58 -6.26 1.37
N SER A 39 0.87 -5.83 0.15
CA SER A 39 -0.12 -5.63 -0.92
C SER A 39 -0.71 -6.96 -1.41
N HIS A 40 -1.53 -6.89 -2.47
CA HIS A 40 -2.25 -8.04 -3.02
C HIS A 40 -1.34 -9.21 -3.42
N ARG A 41 -1.62 -10.38 -2.87
CA ARG A 41 -0.97 -11.66 -3.17
C ARG A 41 -2.03 -12.71 -3.44
N ASN A 42 -1.68 -13.76 -4.18
CA ASN A 42 -2.57 -14.91 -4.35
C ASN A 42 -2.76 -15.63 -3.02
N GLU A 43 -3.90 -16.30 -2.87
CA GLU A 43 -4.13 -17.16 -1.71
C GLU A 43 -3.15 -18.34 -1.73
N PRO A 44 -2.49 -18.63 -0.59
CA PRO A 44 -1.64 -19.81 -0.48
C PRO A 44 -2.46 -21.07 -0.71
N ALA A 45 -1.88 -22.04 -1.41
CA ALA A 45 -2.38 -23.41 -1.31
C ALA A 45 -2.17 -23.95 0.13
N PRO A 46 -2.96 -24.94 0.60
CA PRO A 46 -2.94 -25.41 2.00
C PRO A 46 -1.58 -25.87 2.54
N LEU A 47 -0.63 -26.24 1.67
CA LEU A 47 0.71 -26.71 2.03
C LEU A 47 1.83 -25.81 1.50
N GLU A 48 1.48 -24.64 0.96
CA GLU A 48 2.46 -23.71 0.41
C GLU A 48 3.18 -22.95 1.54
N ASN A 49 4.50 -22.82 1.40
CA ASN A 49 5.27 -22.02 2.33
C ASN A 49 4.95 -20.53 2.11
N VAL A 50 4.09 -19.99 2.98
CA VAL A 50 3.64 -18.60 2.96
C VAL A 50 4.76 -17.56 2.94
N ASN A 51 5.96 -17.91 3.41
CA ASN A 51 7.13 -17.00 3.42
C ASN A 51 7.74 -16.79 2.03
N LYS A 52 7.44 -17.67 1.06
CA LYS A 52 7.91 -17.56 -0.33
C LYS A 52 6.87 -16.96 -1.27
N LEU A 53 5.67 -16.66 -0.77
CA LEU A 53 4.61 -16.06 -1.57
C LEU A 53 5.01 -14.67 -2.05
N ARG A 54 4.94 -14.49 -3.37
CA ARG A 54 5.18 -13.20 -4.00
C ARG A 54 3.87 -12.41 -4.10
N LEU A 55 4.01 -11.10 -4.21
CA LEU A 55 2.89 -10.27 -4.62
C LEU A 55 2.49 -10.63 -6.05
N THR A 56 1.22 -10.43 -6.37
CA THR A 56 0.79 -10.46 -7.76
C THR A 56 1.43 -9.30 -8.53
N PRO A 57 1.49 -9.33 -9.86
CA PRO A 57 1.89 -8.17 -10.65
C PRO A 57 1.07 -6.91 -10.30
N GLN A 58 -0.22 -7.09 -9.98
CA GLN A 58 -1.07 -6.04 -9.45
C GLN A 58 -0.63 -5.54 -8.08
N GLY A 59 -0.36 -6.44 -7.14
CA GLY A 59 0.14 -6.10 -5.82
C GLY A 59 1.45 -5.31 -5.87
N HIS A 60 2.37 -5.71 -6.75
CA HIS A 60 3.63 -5.00 -6.99
C HIS A 60 3.41 -3.58 -7.53
N ALA A 61 2.56 -3.41 -8.55
CA ALA A 61 2.31 -2.09 -9.12
C ALA A 61 1.64 -1.14 -8.12
N ILE A 62 0.70 -1.64 -7.31
CA ILE A 62 0.05 -0.83 -6.28
C ILE A 62 0.99 -0.51 -5.12
N ALA A 63 1.86 -1.44 -4.71
CA ALA A 63 2.88 -1.17 -3.71
C ALA A 63 3.85 -0.07 -4.18
N LYS A 64 4.23 -0.09 -5.46
CA LYS A 64 5.02 0.97 -6.08
C LYS A 64 4.27 2.31 -6.07
N LYS A 65 3.02 2.34 -6.53
CA LYS A 65 2.18 3.55 -6.53
C LYS A 65 2.01 4.15 -5.13
N PHE A 66 1.80 3.30 -4.12
CA PHE A 66 1.75 3.72 -2.72
C PHE A 66 3.05 4.44 -2.31
N GLY A 67 4.20 3.82 -2.56
CA GLY A 67 5.50 4.43 -2.25
C GLY A 67 5.74 5.76 -2.97
N GLU A 68 5.34 5.86 -4.24
CA GLU A 68 5.44 7.11 -5.03
C GLU A 68 4.48 8.22 -4.54
N SER A 69 3.40 7.83 -3.86
CA SER A 69 2.37 8.74 -3.36
C SER A 69 2.61 9.15 -1.91
N LEU A 70 3.61 8.57 -1.24
CA LEU A 70 4.04 9.05 0.08
C LEU A 70 4.61 10.48 -0.07
N PRO A 71 4.24 11.40 0.83
CA PRO A 71 4.78 12.75 0.80
C PRO A 71 6.29 12.70 1.02
N LYS A 72 7.04 13.37 0.14
CA LYS A 72 8.51 13.49 0.27
C LYS A 72 8.89 14.38 1.45
N ASP A 73 8.05 15.38 1.72
CA ASP A 73 8.20 16.36 2.78
C ASP A 73 6.86 16.56 3.50
N ARG A 74 6.94 16.88 4.80
CA ARG A 74 5.80 17.28 5.64
C ARG A 74 6.01 18.74 6.05
N SER A 75 6.08 19.61 5.04
CA SER A 75 6.21 21.07 5.17
C SER A 75 4.87 21.76 5.16
#